data_AF-A0AAW2TNA8-F1
#
_entry.id   AF-A0AAW2TNA8-F1
#
_cell.length_a   1.000
_cell.length_b   1.000
_cell.length_c   1.000
_cell.angle_alpha   90.00
_cell.angle_beta   90.00
_cell.angle_gamma   90.00
#
_symmetry.space_group_name_H-M   'P 1'
#
loop_
_entity.id
_entity.type
_entity.pdbx_description
1 polymer ?
#
loop_
_entity_poly.entity_id
_entity_poly.type
_entity_poly.pdbx_seq_one_letter_code
_entity_poly.pdbx_strand_id
1 'polypeptide(L)'
;MGLFQLCFADDLLLLCHADVSSVTIFCRGLEMFATLSGLTANPQKSHLIISKAAQANREALFRALEFEEGHLPLRETTVYCAMEFILPKGIIKEVENRLSSFLWKGTSNRGYPKAFMSKHLLDVIRGKQDSIWVDWISQNRLRDQTVWIASEKTGSWSWRKLLKLHAVLLLHIQYRIGDGENFSLWKDPWHNLGPLIACFPCGPHITRTYAHDPLTMVIEDDQWSWPLIIDIEHLDILNLLPAIHGGVDSIVWVPDGGHFSSSSAYNIFRPLGPKVGWSSLLVGAFRIPRYCFILWLAILGKLYTLDKPWLAHLGNECVLCLDGQQEMHEHLFFTCSYSRRCVASIRQKVRFPWPYQDWQRGILWASVNWRGTHVVRSAYRALLASLTYHIWQEHNRRRFQDIDRPSSTIGSLAVEEVRQRIVSVKLGPSVSTRGLYRLWRIPWPVEGDAD
;
A
#
# COMPACT_ATOMS: atom_id res chain seq x y z
N MET A 1 18.05 15.01 -7.24
CA MET A 1 18.12 13.54 -7.26
C MET A 1 16.70 13.00 -7.39
N GLY A 2 16.31 12.53 -8.59
CA GLY A 2 15.04 11.84 -8.80
C GLY A 2 15.32 10.38 -9.17
N LEU A 3 15.12 9.46 -8.23
CA LEU A 3 15.21 8.03 -8.50
C LEU A 3 13.80 7.53 -8.84
N PHE A 4 13.60 6.99 -10.04
CA PHE A 4 12.33 6.38 -10.45
C PHE A 4 12.50 4.87 -10.50
N GLN A 5 11.71 4.14 -9.70
CA GLN A 5 11.71 2.68 -9.63
C GLN A 5 10.44 2.13 -10.29
N LEU A 6 10.59 1.20 -11.24
CA LEU A 6 9.50 0.39 -11.80
C LEU A 6 9.79 -1.07 -11.49
N CYS A 7 8.95 -1.72 -10.68
CA CYS A 7 9.07 -3.14 -10.36
C CYS A 7 8.03 -3.97 -11.13
N PHE A 8 8.51 -4.99 -11.86
CA PHE A 8 7.73 -6.17 -12.24
C PHE A 8 8.39 -7.43 -11.64
N ALA A 9 7.64 -8.54 -11.62
CA ALA A 9 7.79 -9.60 -10.61
C ALA A 9 9.15 -10.30 -10.52
N ASP A 10 10.03 -10.24 -11.52
CA ASP A 10 11.40 -10.76 -11.44
C ASP A 10 12.45 -9.90 -12.18
N ASP A 11 12.03 -8.86 -12.91
CA ASP A 11 12.89 -7.97 -13.69
C ASP A 11 12.80 -6.53 -13.17
N LEU A 12 13.96 -5.95 -12.87
CA LEU A 12 14.09 -4.64 -12.23
C LEU A 12 14.77 -3.65 -13.18
N LEU A 13 14.05 -2.62 -13.61
CA LEU A 13 14.62 -1.50 -14.36
C LEU A 13 14.93 -0.35 -13.42
N LEU A 14 16.17 0.14 -13.50
CA LEU A 14 16.70 1.13 -12.58
C LEU A 14 17.28 2.30 -13.37
N LEU A 15 16.82 3.51 -13.04
CA LEU A 15 17.15 4.73 -13.77
C LEU A 15 17.89 5.69 -12.85
N CYS A 16 19.05 6.17 -13.31
CA CYS A 16 19.83 7.20 -12.63
C CYS A 16 20.41 8.18 -13.67
N HIS A 17 20.94 9.32 -13.20
CA HIS A 17 21.70 10.21 -14.07
C HIS A 17 22.98 9.51 -14.55
N ALA A 18 23.34 9.72 -15.82
CA ALA A 18 24.48 9.08 -16.45
C ALA A 18 25.82 9.78 -16.11
N ASP A 19 26.08 9.87 -14.80
CA ASP A 19 27.32 10.37 -14.21
C ASP A 19 27.84 9.36 -13.17
N VAL A 20 29.16 9.35 -12.97
CA VAL A 20 29.84 8.37 -12.11
C VAL A 20 29.33 8.45 -10.65
N SER A 21 29.04 9.66 -10.16
CA SER A 21 28.61 9.86 -8.76
C SER A 21 27.25 9.22 -8.51
N SER A 22 26.29 9.43 -9.41
CA SER A 22 24.97 8.82 -9.36
C SER A 22 25.04 7.30 -9.42
N VAL A 23 25.89 6.75 -10.29
CA VAL A 23 26.09 5.30 -10.43
C VAL A 23 26.76 4.68 -9.21
N THR A 24 27.75 5.33 -8.59
CA THR A 24 28.40 4.78 -7.39
C THR A 24 27.44 4.71 -6.19
N ILE A 25 26.60 5.73 -6.01
CA ILE A 25 25.54 5.70 -4.99
C ILE A 25 24.54 4.58 -5.29
N PHE A 26 24.25 4.37 -6.57
CA PHE A 26 23.37 3.32 -7.04
C PHE A 26 23.87 1.92 -6.68
N CYS A 27 25.16 1.62 -6.93
CA CYS A 27 25.79 0.35 -6.55
C CYS A 27 25.73 0.09 -5.05
N ARG A 28 26.06 1.10 -4.23
CA ARG A 28 25.98 0.99 -2.76
C ARG A 28 24.57 0.62 -2.28
N GLY A 29 23.54 1.14 -2.92
CA GLY A 29 22.15 0.80 -2.61
C GLY A 29 21.82 -0.68 -2.88
N LEU A 30 22.29 -1.21 -4.01
CA LEU A 30 22.11 -2.62 -4.38
C LEU A 30 22.90 -3.57 -3.45
N GLU A 31 24.13 -3.22 -3.09
CA GLU A 31 24.95 -3.99 -2.14
C GLU A 31 24.31 -4.03 -0.75
N MET A 32 23.78 -2.90 -0.29
CA MET A 32 23.08 -2.83 0.99
C MET A 32 21.80 -3.68 0.97
N PHE A 33 21.04 -3.64 -0.14
CA PHE A 33 19.88 -4.51 -0.32
C PHE A 33 20.27 -5.99 -0.35
N ALA A 34 21.33 -6.37 -1.06
CA ALA A 34 21.82 -7.74 -1.11
C ALA A 34 22.23 -8.24 0.27
N THR A 35 22.92 -7.40 1.05
CA THR A 35 23.31 -7.70 2.43
C THR A 35 22.10 -7.94 3.34
N LEU A 36 21.03 -7.14 3.17
CA LEU A 36 19.83 -7.22 4.01
C LEU A 36 18.84 -8.32 3.60
N SER A 37 18.79 -8.66 2.30
CA SER A 37 17.82 -9.59 1.73
C SER A 37 18.38 -10.99 1.46
N GLY A 38 19.70 -11.11 1.29
CA GLY A 38 20.36 -12.32 0.79
C GLY A 38 20.16 -12.56 -0.71
N LEU A 39 19.58 -11.59 -1.45
CA LEU A 39 19.34 -11.67 -2.90
C LEU A 39 20.34 -10.79 -3.64
N THR A 40 21.17 -11.39 -4.49
CA THR A 40 22.14 -10.68 -5.34
C THR A 40 21.64 -10.59 -6.78
N ALA A 41 21.89 -9.46 -7.45
CA ALA A 41 21.64 -9.34 -8.89
C ALA A 41 22.53 -10.34 -9.65
N ASN A 42 21.98 -10.98 -10.70
CA ASN A 42 22.75 -11.87 -11.55
C ASN A 42 23.48 -11.03 -12.62
N PRO A 43 24.83 -10.97 -12.64
CA PRO A 43 25.58 -10.14 -13.59
C PRO A 43 25.33 -10.53 -15.05
N GLN A 44 25.07 -11.81 -15.34
CA GLN A 44 24.82 -12.32 -16.70
C GLN A 44 23.42 -11.98 -17.22
N LYS A 45 22.52 -11.53 -16.35
CA LYS A 45 21.16 -11.09 -16.70
C LYS A 45 20.97 -9.58 -16.54
N SER A 46 21.99 -8.88 -16.04
CA SER A 46 21.93 -7.45 -15.73
C SER A 46 22.65 -6.69 -16.82
N HIS A 47 21.97 -5.72 -17.43
CA HIS A 47 22.52 -4.96 -18.54
C HIS A 47 22.58 -3.47 -18.22
N LEU A 48 23.70 -2.83 -18.59
CA LEU A 48 23.85 -1.38 -18.55
C LEU A 48 23.49 -0.79 -19.93
N ILE A 49 22.52 0.13 -19.94
CA ILE A 49 22.09 0.83 -21.15
C ILE A 49 22.36 2.33 -20.98
N ILE A 50 23.21 2.88 -21.86
CA ILE A 50 23.62 4.28 -21.80
C ILE A 50 22.86 5.07 -22.87
N SER A 51 22.28 6.21 -22.48
CA SER A 51 21.55 7.07 -23.42
C SER A 51 22.46 7.65 -24.49
N LYS A 52 21.90 8.01 -25.66
CA LYS A 52 22.68 8.64 -26.74
C LYS A 52 23.33 9.96 -26.31
N ALA A 53 22.68 10.71 -25.43
CA ALA A 53 23.19 11.97 -24.89
C ALA A 53 24.35 11.79 -23.89
N ALA A 54 24.55 10.58 -23.37
CA ALA A 54 25.56 10.29 -22.34
C ALA A 54 26.71 9.39 -22.83
N GLN A 55 26.84 9.21 -24.15
CA GLN A 55 27.90 8.37 -24.73
C GLN A 55 29.32 8.88 -24.39
N ALA A 56 29.48 10.18 -24.12
CA ALA A 56 30.76 10.75 -23.69
C ALA A 56 31.31 10.13 -22.40
N ASN A 57 30.44 9.64 -21.50
CA ASN A 57 30.83 9.07 -20.21
C ASN A 57 30.87 7.53 -20.22
N ARG A 58 30.71 6.91 -21.39
CA ARG A 58 30.49 5.47 -21.56
C ARG A 58 31.54 4.61 -20.87
N GLU A 59 32.82 4.85 -21.13
CA GLU A 59 33.92 4.05 -20.57
C GLU A 59 34.05 4.17 -19.06
N ALA A 60 33.69 5.33 -18.49
CA ALA A 60 33.73 5.55 -17.05
C ALA A 60 32.57 4.83 -16.35
N LEU A 61 31.39 4.77 -16.97
CA LEU A 61 30.21 4.11 -16.43
C LEU A 61 30.33 2.57 -16.49
N PHE A 62 30.85 2.01 -17.59
CA PHE A 62 31.09 0.57 -17.68
C PHE A 62 32.14 0.08 -16.67
N ARG A 63 33.20 0.87 -16.44
CA ARG A 63 34.20 0.57 -15.40
C ARG A 63 33.63 0.57 -13.98
N ALA A 64 32.53 1.27 -13.74
CA ALA A 64 31.94 1.38 -12.40
C ALA A 64 30.90 0.29 -12.07
N LEU A 65 30.28 -0.32 -13.09
CA LEU A 65 29.16 -1.26 -12.91
C LEU A 65 29.47 -2.70 -13.29
N GLU A 66 30.51 -2.95 -14.10
CA GLU A 66 30.93 -4.29 -14.58
C GLU A 66 29.81 -5.15 -15.22
N PHE A 67 28.68 -4.54 -15.58
CA PHE A 67 27.60 -5.20 -16.31
C PHE A 67 27.85 -5.20 -17.81
N GLU A 68 27.30 -6.20 -18.50
CA GLU A 68 27.33 -6.24 -19.96
C GLU A 68 26.52 -5.10 -20.56
N GLU A 69 26.93 -4.64 -21.75
CA GLU A 69 26.18 -3.63 -22.48
C GLU A 69 24.85 -4.20 -22.98
N GLY A 70 23.76 -3.49 -22.67
CA GLY A 70 22.45 -3.77 -23.23
C GLY A 70 22.12 -2.88 -24.42
N HIS A 71 21.40 -3.42 -25.40
CA HIS A 71 20.83 -2.65 -26.51
C HIS A 71 19.30 -2.65 -26.45
N LEU A 72 18.70 -1.51 -26.77
CA LEU A 72 17.25 -1.39 -26.93
C LEU A 72 16.83 -1.75 -28.36
N PRO A 73 15.68 -2.43 -28.56
CA PRO A 73 14.79 -2.96 -27.53
C PRO A 73 15.31 -4.29 -26.94
N LEU A 74 15.21 -4.45 -25.62
CA LEU A 74 15.44 -5.73 -24.95
C LEU A 74 14.39 -6.74 -25.47
N ARG A 75 14.82 -7.92 -25.90
CA ARG A 75 13.95 -8.88 -26.61
C ARG A 75 12.86 -9.52 -25.75
N GLU A 76 12.88 -9.32 -24.44
CA GLU A 76 11.83 -9.75 -23.53
C GLU A 76 11.43 -8.59 -22.62
N THR A 77 10.12 -8.31 -22.58
CA THR A 77 9.41 -7.26 -21.83
C THR A 77 9.48 -5.80 -22.31
N THR A 78 8.31 -5.18 -22.19
CA THR A 78 7.87 -3.92 -22.79
C THR A 78 8.69 -2.72 -22.29
N VAL A 79 9.35 -2.04 -23.23
CA VAL A 79 10.16 -0.82 -23.02
C VAL A 79 9.26 0.43 -22.92
N TYR A 80 9.55 1.32 -21.98
CA TYR A 80 9.22 2.76 -22.12
C TYR A 80 10.48 3.60 -21.90
N CYS A 81 10.94 4.23 -22.99
CA CYS A 81 12.00 5.24 -23.03
C CYS A 81 11.45 6.62 -22.67
N ALA A 82 12.29 7.47 -22.06
CA ALA A 82 12.14 8.92 -22.14
C ALA A 82 13.22 9.48 -23.06
N MET A 83 12.83 9.82 -24.29
CA MET A 83 13.51 10.76 -25.19
C MET A 83 12.42 11.57 -25.90
N GLU A 84 12.76 12.79 -26.32
CA GLU A 84 11.90 13.73 -27.03
C GLU A 84 11.52 13.17 -28.42
N PHE A 85 10.49 12.32 -28.46
CA PHE A 85 9.90 11.79 -29.69
C PHE A 85 8.38 11.89 -29.61
N ILE A 86 7.75 12.35 -30.69
CA ILE A 86 6.29 12.32 -30.82
C ILE A 86 5.89 10.85 -31.02
N LEU A 87 5.33 10.23 -29.97
CA LEU A 87 4.94 8.82 -30.01
C LEU A 87 3.97 8.55 -31.19
N PRO A 88 4.21 7.49 -31.99
CA PRO A 88 3.28 7.07 -33.02
C PRO A 88 1.89 6.80 -32.41
N LYS A 89 0.82 7.22 -33.10
CA LYS A 89 -0.57 7.09 -32.61
C LYS A 89 -0.92 5.66 -32.15
N GLY A 90 -0.36 4.63 -32.80
CA GLY A 90 -0.55 3.23 -32.40
C GLY A 90 0.06 2.89 -31.03
N ILE A 91 1.25 3.42 -30.73
CA ILE A 91 1.92 3.24 -29.44
C ILE A 91 1.17 4.01 -28.35
N ILE A 92 0.73 5.24 -28.63
CA ILE A 92 -0.10 6.02 -27.70
C ILE A 92 -1.36 5.22 -27.33
N LYS A 93 -2.04 4.64 -28.32
CA LYS A 93 -3.24 3.83 -28.10
C LYS A 93 -2.95 2.60 -27.23
N GLU A 94 -1.83 1.93 -27.43
CA GLU A 94 -1.43 0.77 -26.63
C GLU A 94 -1.08 1.15 -25.18
N VAL A 95 -0.35 2.26 -24.98
CA VAL A 95 -0.06 2.83 -23.67
C VAL A 95 -1.37 3.20 -22.96
N GLU A 96 -2.26 3.92 -23.65
CA GLU A 96 -3.57 4.29 -23.11
C GLU A 96 -4.38 3.06 -22.74
N ASN A 97 -4.35 1.98 -23.53
CA ASN A 97 -5.02 0.73 -23.21
C ASN A 97 -4.47 0.06 -21.94
N ARG A 98 -3.15 0.03 -21.76
CA ARG A 98 -2.50 -0.57 -20.58
C ARG A 98 -2.73 0.25 -19.33
N LEU A 99 -2.53 1.57 -19.40
CA LEU A 99 -2.87 2.49 -18.32
C LEU A 99 -4.36 2.45 -18.00
N SER A 100 -5.21 2.32 -19.03
CA SER A 100 -6.65 2.16 -18.89
C SER A 100 -7.01 0.91 -18.09
N SER A 101 -6.38 -0.21 -18.43
CA SER A 101 -6.54 -1.49 -17.75
C SER A 101 -6.12 -1.40 -16.28
N PHE A 102 -4.93 -0.87 -16.03
CA PHE A 102 -4.34 -0.78 -14.70
C PHE A 102 -5.05 0.23 -13.79
N LEU A 103 -5.29 1.45 -14.27
CA LEU A 103 -5.82 2.54 -13.45
C LEU A 103 -7.35 2.45 -13.25
N TRP A 104 -8.10 1.95 -14.25
CA TRP A 104 -9.55 2.17 -14.29
C TRP A 104 -10.43 0.97 -14.66
N LYS A 105 -9.99 0.05 -15.53
CA LYS A 105 -10.81 -1.11 -15.95
C LYS A 105 -10.68 -2.31 -15.02
N GLY A 106 -9.67 -2.33 -14.14
CA GLY A 106 -9.65 -3.24 -12.99
C GLY A 106 -9.64 -4.72 -13.38
N THR A 107 -8.56 -5.19 -14.00
CA THR A 107 -8.22 -6.63 -13.91
C THR A 107 -7.81 -7.01 -12.48
N SER A 108 -7.53 -6.02 -11.62
CA SER A 108 -7.33 -6.19 -10.19
C SER A 108 -8.40 -5.44 -9.42
N ASN A 109 -9.02 -6.12 -8.46
CA ASN A 109 -10.04 -5.63 -7.53
C ASN A 109 -9.48 -4.60 -6.52
N ARG A 110 -8.48 -3.80 -6.91
CA ARG A 110 -7.63 -3.02 -6.00
C ARG A 110 -8.00 -1.54 -6.09
N GLY A 111 -8.46 -0.95 -4.99
CA GLY A 111 -8.75 0.48 -4.87
C GLY A 111 -7.53 1.41 -4.99
N TYR A 112 -6.31 0.86 -5.15
CA TYR A 112 -5.04 1.60 -5.06
C TYR A 112 -4.85 2.64 -6.17
N PRO A 113 -5.09 2.32 -7.46
CA PRO A 113 -4.93 3.31 -8.52
C PRO A 113 -5.92 4.47 -8.39
N LYS A 114 -7.17 4.19 -7.99
CA LYS A 114 -8.19 5.22 -7.75
C LYS A 114 -7.83 6.10 -6.55
N ALA A 115 -7.30 5.52 -5.47
CA ALA A 115 -6.83 6.28 -4.32
C ALA A 115 -5.68 7.23 -4.70
N PHE A 116 -4.72 6.74 -5.48
CA PHE A 116 -3.61 7.56 -5.97
C PHE A 116 -4.09 8.70 -6.88
N MET A 117 -4.96 8.41 -7.84
CA MET A 117 -5.53 9.43 -8.73
C MET A 117 -6.41 10.44 -7.99
N SER A 118 -7.05 10.02 -6.90
CA SER A 118 -7.83 10.91 -6.02
C SER A 118 -6.95 11.93 -5.31
N LYS A 119 -5.73 11.54 -4.89
CA LYS A 119 -4.75 12.47 -4.34
C LYS A 119 -4.44 13.58 -5.35
N HIS A 120 -4.08 13.17 -6.57
CA HIS A 120 -3.74 14.10 -7.63
C HIS A 120 -4.91 15.04 -7.95
N LEU A 121 -6.11 14.50 -8.14
CA LEU A 121 -7.28 15.35 -8.39
C LEU A 121 -7.57 16.30 -7.23
N LEU A 122 -7.37 15.86 -5.98
CA LEU A 122 -7.52 16.71 -4.81
C LEU A 122 -6.46 17.82 -4.74
N ASP A 123 -5.22 17.55 -5.17
CA ASP A 123 -4.18 18.58 -5.29
C ASP A 123 -4.55 19.63 -6.36
N VAL A 124 -5.23 19.24 -7.45
CA VAL A 124 -5.80 20.21 -8.43
C VAL A 124 -6.91 21.04 -7.78
N ILE A 125 -7.86 20.37 -7.12
CA ILE A 125 -9.00 21.02 -6.45
C ILE A 125 -8.51 22.05 -5.41
N ARG A 126 -7.42 21.74 -4.70
CA ARG A 126 -6.82 22.63 -3.70
C ARG A 126 -5.92 23.71 -4.29
N GLY A 127 -5.73 23.76 -5.61
CA GLY A 127 -4.87 24.75 -6.26
C GLY A 127 -3.42 24.68 -5.77
N LYS A 128 -2.89 23.48 -5.55
CA LYS A 128 -1.56 23.28 -4.96
C LYS A 128 -0.45 23.88 -5.86
N GLN A 129 0.04 25.07 -5.49
CA GLN A 129 0.93 25.90 -6.33
C GLN A 129 2.36 25.37 -6.50
N ASP A 130 2.84 24.46 -5.65
CA ASP A 130 4.16 23.82 -5.78
C ASP A 130 4.18 22.63 -6.75
N SER A 131 3.05 22.33 -7.41
CA SER A 131 2.91 21.18 -8.29
C SER A 131 2.83 21.60 -9.76
N ILE A 132 3.92 21.36 -10.51
CA ILE A 132 3.99 21.55 -11.96
C ILE A 132 2.82 20.86 -12.69
N TRP A 133 2.38 19.71 -12.18
CA TRP A 133 1.25 18.98 -12.75
C TRP A 133 -0.10 19.69 -12.51
N VAL A 134 -0.28 20.31 -11.33
CA VAL A 134 -1.47 21.13 -11.05
C VAL A 134 -1.46 22.36 -11.96
N ASP A 135 -0.34 23.09 -12.03
CA ASP A 135 -0.20 24.26 -12.90
C ASP A 135 -0.51 23.93 -14.36
N TRP A 136 0.05 22.82 -14.86
CA TRP A 136 -0.18 22.39 -16.24
C TRP A 136 -1.66 22.06 -16.49
N ILE A 137 -2.34 21.37 -15.57
CA ILE A 137 -3.76 21.05 -15.71
C ILE A 137 -4.60 22.32 -15.67
N SER A 138 -4.31 23.22 -14.72
CA SER A 138 -5.01 24.50 -14.59
C SER A 138 -4.89 25.30 -15.89
N GLN A 139 -3.69 25.44 -16.45
CA GLN A 139 -3.49 26.23 -17.67
C GLN A 139 -4.01 25.56 -18.96
N ASN A 140 -3.84 24.24 -19.10
CA ASN A 140 -4.06 23.56 -20.39
C ASN A 140 -5.39 22.78 -20.48
N ARG A 141 -5.96 22.36 -19.35
CA ARG A 141 -7.17 21.54 -19.32
C ARG A 141 -8.37 22.27 -18.74
N LEU A 142 -8.20 22.91 -17.60
CA LEU A 142 -9.28 23.61 -16.90
C LEU A 142 -9.44 25.04 -17.42
N ARG A 143 -8.34 25.73 -17.73
CA ARG A 143 -8.30 27.17 -18.07
C ARG A 143 -9.03 27.94 -16.97
N ASP A 144 -10.20 28.49 -17.32
CA ASP A 144 -11.00 29.31 -16.41
C ASP A 144 -12.15 28.52 -15.74
N GLN A 145 -12.13 27.19 -15.85
CA GLN A 145 -13.10 26.27 -15.22
C GLN A 145 -12.52 25.63 -13.95
N THR A 146 -13.40 25.16 -13.06
CA THR A 146 -13.02 24.29 -11.94
C THR A 146 -13.23 22.82 -12.32
N VAL A 147 -12.64 21.90 -11.56
CA VAL A 147 -12.86 20.45 -11.71
C VAL A 147 -14.35 20.08 -11.63
N TRP A 148 -15.15 20.88 -10.92
CA TRP A 148 -16.57 20.63 -10.65
C TRP A 148 -17.48 20.90 -11.83
N ILE A 149 -17.11 21.85 -12.69
CA ILE A 149 -17.89 22.24 -13.87
C ILE A 149 -17.27 21.77 -15.19
N ALA A 150 -16.05 21.23 -15.14
CA ALA A 150 -15.35 20.74 -16.31
C ALA A 150 -16.13 19.62 -17.02
N SER A 151 -16.24 19.73 -18.34
CA SER A 151 -17.04 18.78 -19.14
C SER A 151 -16.40 17.39 -19.19
N GLU A 152 -17.13 16.39 -18.66
CA GLU A 152 -16.75 14.97 -18.80
C GLU A 152 -16.87 14.43 -20.24
N LYS A 153 -17.46 15.20 -21.18
CA LYS A 153 -17.68 14.74 -22.57
C LYS A 153 -16.49 14.99 -23.47
N THR A 154 -15.58 15.89 -23.08
CA THR A 154 -14.46 16.33 -23.90
C THR A 154 -13.11 15.87 -23.32
N GLY A 155 -12.07 15.87 -24.15
CA GLY A 155 -10.72 15.49 -23.74
C GLY A 155 -10.39 14.00 -23.85
N SER A 156 -9.19 13.64 -23.38
CA SER A 156 -8.68 12.27 -23.47
C SER A 156 -9.52 11.32 -22.61
N TRP A 157 -9.49 10.03 -22.95
CA TRP A 157 -10.17 9.00 -22.16
C TRP A 157 -9.72 9.00 -20.68
N SER A 158 -8.43 9.21 -20.44
CA SER A 158 -7.84 9.30 -19.09
C SER A 158 -8.33 10.52 -18.32
N TRP A 159 -8.44 11.68 -18.98
CA TRP A 159 -8.97 12.91 -18.39
C TRP A 159 -10.42 12.73 -17.94
N ARG A 160 -11.27 12.17 -18.81
CA ARG A 160 -12.68 11.90 -18.47
C ARG A 160 -12.82 10.93 -17.30
N LYS A 161 -11.93 9.95 -17.17
CA LYS A 161 -11.92 9.02 -16.02
C LYS A 161 -11.42 9.68 -14.73
N LEU A 162 -10.45 10.57 -14.84
CA LEU A 162 -9.98 11.37 -13.72
C LEU A 162 -11.11 12.28 -13.21
N LEU A 163 -11.78 13.03 -14.09
CA LEU A 163 -12.89 13.91 -13.72
C LEU A 163 -14.00 13.15 -12.98
N LYS A 164 -14.35 11.93 -13.39
CA LYS A 164 -15.35 11.11 -12.69
C LYS A 164 -15.05 10.83 -11.22
N LEU A 165 -13.79 10.95 -10.77
CA LEU A 165 -13.45 10.83 -9.36
C LEU A 165 -13.97 12.02 -8.53
N HIS A 166 -14.26 13.17 -9.16
CA HIS A 166 -14.74 14.36 -8.45
C HIS A 166 -16.03 14.08 -7.68
N ALA A 167 -16.94 13.25 -8.20
CA ALA A 167 -18.22 12.92 -7.59
C ALA A 167 -18.02 12.07 -6.33
N VAL A 168 -17.00 11.20 -6.33
CA VAL A 168 -16.62 10.44 -5.13
C VAL A 168 -15.90 11.34 -4.13
N LEU A 169 -15.01 12.22 -4.60
CA LEU A 169 -14.31 13.17 -3.74
C LEU A 169 -15.27 14.14 -3.05
N LEU A 170 -16.31 14.60 -3.74
CA LEU A 170 -17.32 15.52 -3.19
C LEU A 170 -17.98 14.98 -1.92
N LEU A 171 -18.15 13.66 -1.82
CA LEU A 171 -18.72 12.99 -0.64
C LEU A 171 -17.74 12.88 0.54
N HIS A 172 -16.47 13.21 0.33
CA HIS A 172 -15.38 12.95 1.27
C HIS A 172 -14.49 14.17 1.53
N ILE A 173 -14.85 15.33 0.97
CA ILE A 173 -14.22 16.60 1.25
C ILE A 173 -15.25 17.59 1.79
N GLN A 174 -14.78 18.53 2.60
CA GLN A 174 -15.58 19.62 3.12
C GLN A 174 -14.90 20.94 2.81
N TYR A 175 -15.64 21.86 2.19
CA TYR A 175 -15.22 23.25 2.03
C TYR A 175 -15.47 23.97 3.36
N ARG A 176 -14.42 24.52 3.95
CA ARG A 176 -14.49 25.39 5.12
C ARG A 176 -14.22 26.80 4.66
N ILE A 177 -15.29 27.60 4.66
CA ILE A 177 -15.29 28.98 4.21
C ILE A 177 -14.63 29.83 5.29
N GLY A 178 -13.57 30.52 4.92
CA GLY A 178 -12.87 31.51 5.73
C GLY A 178 -13.12 32.89 5.14
N ASP A 179 -12.05 33.51 4.63
CA ASP A 179 -12.03 34.82 3.98
C ASP A 179 -12.75 34.86 2.62
N GLY A 180 -12.95 33.73 1.95
CA GLY A 180 -13.59 33.64 0.64
C GLY A 180 -12.71 34.02 -0.55
N GLU A 181 -11.40 34.24 -0.34
CA GLU A 181 -10.48 34.65 -1.42
C GLU A 181 -10.15 33.51 -2.39
N ASN A 182 -10.15 32.27 -1.91
CA ASN A 182 -9.65 31.12 -2.67
C ASN A 182 -10.76 30.32 -3.34
N PHE A 183 -12.01 30.49 -2.92
CA PHE A 183 -13.16 29.80 -3.50
C PHE A 183 -13.88 30.64 -4.54
N SER A 184 -14.25 30.03 -5.65
CA SER A 184 -15.12 30.64 -6.63
C SER A 184 -16.55 30.68 -6.12
N LEU A 185 -17.18 31.86 -6.17
CA LEU A 185 -18.58 32.07 -5.80
C LEU A 185 -19.51 31.09 -6.54
N TRP A 186 -19.29 30.90 -7.83
CA TRP A 186 -20.20 30.19 -8.72
C TRP A 186 -19.80 28.75 -9.03
N LYS A 187 -18.50 28.44 -8.99
CA LYS A 187 -17.96 27.22 -9.60
C LYS A 187 -17.48 26.16 -8.61
N ASP A 188 -17.26 26.53 -7.36
CA ASP A 188 -16.87 25.59 -6.32
C ASP A 188 -18.08 25.15 -5.49
N PRO A 189 -18.12 23.88 -5.02
CA PRO A 189 -19.23 23.33 -4.27
C PRO A 189 -19.12 23.67 -2.77
N TRP A 190 -18.89 24.93 -2.45
CA TRP A 190 -18.87 25.41 -1.07
C TRP A 190 -20.30 25.51 -0.49
N HIS A 191 -21.31 25.67 -1.34
CA HIS A 191 -22.72 25.76 -0.97
C HIS A 191 -23.39 24.38 -0.85
N ASN A 192 -24.45 24.27 -0.03
CA ASN A 192 -25.20 23.02 0.16
C ASN A 192 -25.91 22.52 -1.10
N LEU A 193 -26.08 23.39 -2.10
CA LEU A 193 -26.64 23.04 -3.42
C LEU A 193 -25.56 22.52 -4.40
N GLY A 194 -24.29 22.50 -4.00
CA GLY A 194 -23.17 22.26 -4.89
C GLY A 194 -22.74 23.53 -5.65
N PRO A 195 -22.07 23.39 -6.81
CA PRO A 195 -21.64 24.54 -7.60
C PRO A 195 -22.84 25.34 -8.09
N LEU A 196 -22.99 26.59 -7.62
CA LEU A 196 -24.18 27.39 -7.89
C LEU A 196 -24.44 27.59 -9.39
N ILE A 197 -23.41 27.70 -10.23
CA ILE A 197 -23.56 27.87 -11.68
C ILE A 197 -24.21 26.66 -12.37
N ALA A 198 -24.11 25.47 -11.76
CA ALA A 198 -24.73 24.27 -12.29
C ALA A 198 -26.24 24.23 -12.01
N CYS A 199 -26.66 24.78 -10.87
CA CYS A 199 -28.07 24.89 -10.47
C CYS A 199 -28.74 26.14 -11.06
N PHE A 200 -27.99 27.24 -11.15
CA PHE A 200 -28.47 28.58 -11.50
C PHE A 200 -27.59 29.20 -12.60
N PRO A 201 -27.71 28.77 -13.87
CA PRO A 201 -26.85 29.25 -14.95
C PRO A 201 -26.93 30.77 -15.19
N CYS A 202 -28.09 31.39 -14.90
CA CYS A 202 -28.31 32.84 -15.02
C CYS A 202 -27.96 33.62 -13.74
N GLY A 203 -27.57 32.93 -12.66
CA GLY A 203 -27.31 33.51 -11.35
C GLY A 203 -26.30 34.67 -11.34
N PRO A 204 -25.16 34.61 -12.07
CA PRO A 204 -24.23 35.72 -12.15
C PRO A 204 -24.88 37.02 -12.66
N HIS A 205 -25.72 36.92 -13.69
CA HIS A 205 -26.39 38.10 -14.25
C HIS A 205 -27.41 38.70 -13.27
N ILE A 206 -28.18 37.85 -12.59
CA ILE A 206 -29.22 38.28 -11.62
C ILE A 206 -28.60 38.98 -10.42
N THR A 207 -27.47 38.46 -9.93
CA THR A 207 -26.75 39.00 -8.77
C THR A 207 -25.75 40.10 -9.12
N ARG A 208 -25.62 40.44 -10.41
CA ARG A 208 -24.62 41.40 -10.93
C ARG A 208 -23.18 41.02 -10.58
N THR A 209 -22.90 39.72 -10.58
CA THR A 209 -21.56 39.13 -10.42
C THR A 209 -21.12 38.46 -11.72
N TYR A 210 -19.86 38.04 -11.78
CA TYR A 210 -19.31 37.27 -12.89
C TYR A 210 -19.05 35.82 -12.48
N ALA A 211 -19.05 34.92 -13.47
CA ALA A 211 -18.85 33.49 -13.23
C ALA A 211 -17.48 33.13 -12.62
N HIS A 212 -16.53 34.06 -12.61
CA HIS A 212 -15.18 33.88 -12.05
C HIS A 212 -14.97 34.64 -10.75
N ASP A 213 -16.01 35.31 -10.24
CA ASP A 213 -15.90 36.09 -9.03
C ASP A 213 -15.54 35.21 -7.83
N PRO A 214 -14.67 35.71 -6.93
CA PRO A 214 -14.37 35.05 -5.67
C PRO A 214 -15.58 35.12 -4.72
N LEU A 215 -15.58 34.23 -3.74
CA LEU A 215 -16.62 34.17 -2.71
C LEU A 215 -16.64 35.44 -1.83
N THR A 216 -15.55 36.20 -1.76
CA THR A 216 -15.47 37.51 -1.10
C THR A 216 -16.53 38.50 -1.59
N MET A 217 -17.07 38.35 -2.81
CA MET A 217 -18.09 39.25 -3.35
C MET A 217 -19.41 39.23 -2.57
N VAL A 218 -19.62 38.23 -1.72
CA VAL A 218 -20.84 38.07 -0.91
C VAL A 218 -20.50 37.83 0.58
N ILE A 219 -19.28 38.16 1.00
CA ILE A 219 -18.83 38.07 2.39
C ILE A 219 -18.34 39.44 2.85
N GLU A 220 -18.97 39.98 3.89
CA GLU A 220 -18.56 41.22 4.55
C GLU A 220 -18.58 40.99 6.06
N ASP A 221 -17.50 41.36 6.77
CA ASP A 221 -17.34 41.20 8.22
C ASP A 221 -17.69 39.79 8.76
N ASP A 222 -17.19 38.74 8.08
CA ASP A 222 -17.47 37.33 8.36
C ASP A 222 -18.97 36.95 8.31
N GLN A 223 -19.79 37.75 7.61
CA GLN A 223 -21.22 37.52 7.39
C GLN A 223 -21.56 37.48 5.90
N TRP A 224 -22.64 36.78 5.58
CA TRP A 224 -23.17 36.74 4.23
C TRP A 224 -23.83 38.07 3.84
N SER A 225 -23.31 38.72 2.80
CA SER A 225 -23.81 39.97 2.24
C SER A 225 -24.19 39.75 0.77
N TRP A 226 -25.35 39.11 0.54
CA TRP A 226 -25.84 38.87 -0.81
C TRP A 226 -26.59 40.09 -1.36
N PRO A 227 -26.44 40.40 -2.66
CA PRO A 227 -27.31 41.38 -3.32
C PRO A 227 -28.76 40.91 -3.27
N LEU A 228 -29.72 41.85 -3.38
CA LEU A 228 -31.14 41.53 -3.31
C LEU A 228 -31.53 40.55 -4.43
N ILE A 229 -31.81 39.30 -4.06
CA ILE A 229 -32.36 38.26 -4.94
C ILE A 229 -33.89 38.33 -4.86
N ILE A 230 -34.52 38.81 -5.93
CA ILE A 230 -35.98 38.98 -6.01
C ILE A 230 -36.65 37.77 -6.70
N ASP A 231 -35.86 37.02 -7.46
CA ASP A 231 -36.33 35.84 -8.18
C ASP A 231 -36.53 34.66 -7.22
N ILE A 232 -37.77 34.16 -7.16
CA ILE A 232 -38.16 33.01 -6.32
C ILE A 232 -37.30 31.79 -6.60
N GLU A 233 -36.91 31.55 -7.86
CA GLU A 233 -36.10 30.40 -8.23
C GLU A 233 -34.70 30.42 -7.60
N HIS A 234 -34.19 31.60 -7.24
CA HIS A 234 -32.86 31.79 -6.69
C HIS A 234 -32.86 32.01 -5.16
N LEU A 235 -34.02 32.09 -4.51
CA LEU A 235 -34.13 32.27 -3.06
C LEU A 235 -33.52 31.10 -2.26
N ASP A 236 -33.45 29.90 -2.86
CA ASP A 236 -32.82 28.74 -2.26
C ASP A 236 -31.33 28.94 -1.97
N ILE A 237 -30.66 29.86 -2.70
CA ILE A 237 -29.27 30.25 -2.41
C ILE A 237 -29.19 30.85 -1.00
N LEU A 238 -30.15 31.70 -0.61
CA LEU A 238 -30.14 32.39 0.69
C LEU A 238 -30.59 31.46 1.82
N ASN A 239 -31.50 30.53 1.54
CA ASN A 239 -32.09 29.64 2.54
C ASN A 239 -31.15 28.51 3.00
N LEU A 240 -30.13 28.19 2.20
CA LEU A 240 -29.27 27.02 2.42
C LEU A 240 -27.79 27.41 2.59
N LEU A 241 -27.52 28.65 3.01
CA LEU A 241 -26.17 29.13 3.24
C LEU A 241 -25.45 28.34 4.35
N PRO A 242 -24.22 27.86 4.11
CA PRO A 242 -23.40 27.23 5.14
C PRO A 242 -22.82 28.27 6.12
N ALA A 243 -22.27 27.80 7.24
CA ALA A 243 -21.57 28.66 8.19
C ALA A 243 -20.20 29.14 7.65
N ILE A 244 -19.86 30.40 7.94
CA ILE A 244 -18.52 30.95 7.76
C ILE A 244 -17.70 30.61 9.02
N HIS A 245 -16.47 30.12 8.84
CA HIS A 245 -15.64 29.56 9.91
C HIS A 245 -14.48 30.50 10.32
N GLY A 246 -14.30 31.61 9.62
CA GLY A 246 -13.19 32.55 9.80
C GLY A 246 -11.83 31.99 9.39
N GLY A 247 -10.82 32.86 9.30
CA GLY A 247 -9.48 32.50 8.85
C GLY A 247 -9.40 32.31 7.34
N VAL A 248 -8.47 31.47 6.86
CA VAL A 248 -8.27 31.23 5.42
C VAL A 248 -9.14 30.07 4.94
N ASP A 249 -9.71 30.21 3.75
CA ASP A 249 -10.41 29.14 3.03
C ASP A 249 -9.63 27.82 3.02
N SER A 250 -10.30 26.70 3.32
CA SER A 250 -9.64 25.39 3.31
C SER A 250 -10.55 24.22 2.91
N ILE A 251 -9.96 23.22 2.26
CA ILE A 251 -10.66 21.99 1.85
C ILE A 251 -10.17 20.82 2.70
N VAL A 252 -11.04 20.33 3.59
CA VAL A 252 -10.72 19.28 4.57
C VAL A 252 -11.08 17.91 4.03
N TRP A 253 -10.19 16.92 4.22
CA TRP A 253 -10.47 15.52 3.93
C TRP A 253 -11.18 14.88 5.13
N VAL A 254 -12.45 14.54 4.96
CA VAL A 254 -13.35 14.10 6.04
C VAL A 254 -12.97 12.75 6.65
N PRO A 255 -12.58 11.70 5.89
CA PRO A 255 -12.37 10.36 6.45
C PRO A 255 -11.37 10.27 7.61
N ASP A 256 -10.33 11.12 7.59
CA ASP A 256 -9.30 11.16 8.63
C ASP A 256 -9.33 12.48 9.43
N GLY A 257 -10.36 13.32 9.24
CA GLY A 257 -10.54 14.59 9.96
C GLY A 257 -9.49 15.66 9.66
N GLY A 258 -8.89 15.68 8.46
CA GLY A 258 -7.81 16.61 8.16
C GLY A 258 -7.15 16.41 6.80
N HIS A 259 -5.94 15.86 6.81
CA HIS A 259 -5.13 15.68 5.60
C HIS A 259 -5.50 14.41 4.85
N PHE A 260 -5.31 14.44 3.54
CA PHE A 260 -5.52 13.28 2.69
C PHE A 260 -4.50 12.19 3.03
N SER A 261 -4.97 10.96 3.24
CA SER A 261 -4.11 9.78 3.30
C SER A 261 -4.45 8.79 2.19
N SER A 262 -3.42 8.20 1.57
CA SER A 262 -3.62 7.15 0.57
C SER A 262 -4.34 5.94 1.17
N SER A 263 -4.20 5.71 2.48
CA SER A 263 -4.84 4.60 3.19
C SER A 263 -6.35 4.81 3.32
N SER A 264 -6.80 6.00 3.72
CA SER A 264 -8.24 6.30 3.81
C SER A 264 -8.89 6.31 2.44
N ALA A 265 -8.22 6.90 1.43
CA ALA A 265 -8.70 6.88 0.06
C ALA A 265 -8.78 5.45 -0.49
N TYR A 266 -7.80 4.61 -0.21
CA TYR A 266 -7.85 3.19 -0.57
C TYR A 266 -9.04 2.47 0.05
N ASN A 267 -9.38 2.79 1.30
CA ASN A 267 -10.52 2.20 1.99
C ASN A 267 -11.87 2.58 1.38
N ILE A 268 -11.99 3.76 0.75
CA ILE A 268 -13.18 4.18 0.01
C ILE A 268 -13.36 3.33 -1.27
N PHE A 269 -12.27 3.07 -2.00
CA PHE A 269 -12.36 2.38 -3.29
C PHE A 269 -12.25 0.86 -3.22
N ARG A 270 -11.72 0.31 -2.13
CA ARG A 270 -11.59 -1.15 -2.01
C ARG A 270 -12.96 -1.77 -1.79
N PRO A 271 -13.31 -2.87 -2.48
CA PRO A 271 -14.44 -3.67 -2.06
C PRO A 271 -14.17 -4.20 -0.65
N LEU A 272 -15.12 -4.00 0.26
CA LEU A 272 -15.03 -4.56 1.60
C LEU A 272 -15.15 -6.09 1.48
N GLY A 273 -14.03 -6.78 1.68
CA GLY A 273 -14.04 -8.24 1.81
C GLY A 273 -14.76 -8.69 3.09
N PRO A 274 -15.16 -9.97 3.18
CA PRO A 274 -15.79 -10.49 4.39
C PRO A 274 -14.87 -10.29 5.60
N LYS A 275 -15.44 -9.86 6.72
CA LYS A 275 -14.69 -9.75 7.99
C LYS A 275 -14.25 -11.15 8.41
N VAL A 276 -12.95 -11.37 8.50
CA VAL A 276 -12.35 -12.63 8.95
C VAL A 276 -11.80 -12.52 10.37
N GLY A 277 -12.12 -13.50 11.22
CA GLY A 277 -11.68 -13.52 12.63
C GLY A 277 -10.17 -13.72 12.82
N TRP A 278 -9.53 -14.43 11.89
CA TRP A 278 -8.11 -14.82 11.98
C TRP A 278 -7.12 -13.72 11.62
N SER A 279 -7.56 -12.60 11.01
CA SER A 279 -6.65 -11.51 10.59
C SER A 279 -5.81 -10.94 11.75
N SER A 280 -6.36 -10.97 12.97
CA SER A 280 -5.68 -10.56 14.19
C SER A 280 -4.41 -11.36 14.50
N LEU A 281 -4.27 -12.58 13.97
CA LEU A 281 -3.10 -13.43 14.15
C LEU A 281 -1.89 -12.97 13.32
N LEU A 282 -2.11 -12.18 12.26
CA LEU A 282 -1.07 -11.75 11.33
C LEU A 282 -0.48 -10.38 11.68
N VAL A 283 -0.94 -9.76 12.76
CA VAL A 283 -0.55 -8.42 13.21
C VAL A 283 0.00 -8.44 14.64
N GLY A 284 0.85 -7.47 14.97
CA GLY A 284 1.43 -7.33 16.31
C GLY A 284 2.88 -6.84 16.28
N ALA A 285 3.40 -6.48 17.46
CA ALA A 285 4.73 -5.89 17.63
C ALA A 285 5.88 -6.82 17.19
N PHE A 286 5.72 -8.13 17.36
CA PHE A 286 6.76 -9.13 17.05
C PHE A 286 6.54 -9.87 15.74
N ARG A 287 5.74 -9.29 14.82
CA ARG A 287 5.52 -9.93 13.52
C ARG A 287 6.84 -10.09 12.76
N ILE A 288 7.03 -11.28 12.17
CA ILE A 288 8.11 -11.59 11.25
C ILE A 288 7.45 -11.78 9.88
N PRO A 289 7.60 -10.84 8.93
CA PRO A 289 6.80 -10.82 7.69
C PRO A 289 6.79 -12.14 6.93
N ARG A 290 7.96 -12.77 6.75
CA ARG A 290 8.09 -14.09 6.10
C ARG A 290 7.24 -15.18 6.78
N TYR A 291 7.16 -15.18 8.11
CA TYR A 291 6.42 -16.18 8.88
C TYR A 291 4.91 -15.91 8.85
N CYS A 292 4.52 -14.64 8.97
CA CYS A 292 3.13 -14.24 8.85
C CYS A 292 2.58 -14.55 7.45
N PHE A 293 3.39 -14.43 6.41
CA PHE A 293 3.00 -14.80 5.05
C PHE A 293 2.72 -16.29 4.91
N ILE A 294 3.60 -17.15 5.43
CA ILE A 294 3.36 -18.61 5.43
C ILE A 294 2.17 -19.00 6.29
N LEU A 295 2.01 -18.38 7.47
CA LEU A 295 0.83 -18.58 8.32
C LEU A 295 -0.46 -18.19 7.59
N TRP A 296 -0.46 -17.07 6.88
CA TRP A 296 -1.60 -16.63 6.08
C TRP A 296 -1.96 -17.64 4.98
N LEU A 297 -0.96 -18.14 4.24
CA LEU A 297 -1.18 -19.19 3.24
C LEU A 297 -1.69 -20.48 3.87
N ALA A 298 -1.18 -20.86 5.04
CA ALA A 298 -1.64 -22.03 5.78
C ALA A 298 -3.11 -21.90 6.22
N ILE A 299 -3.51 -20.72 6.74
CA ILE A 299 -4.90 -20.44 7.14
C ILE A 299 -5.84 -20.49 5.93
N LEU A 300 -5.38 -20.06 4.75
CA LEU A 300 -6.15 -20.12 3.51
C LEU A 300 -6.14 -21.49 2.82
N GLY A 301 -5.40 -22.48 3.32
CA GLY A 301 -5.23 -23.78 2.64
C GLY A 301 -4.50 -23.68 1.29
N LYS A 302 -3.61 -22.69 1.16
CA LYS A 302 -2.91 -22.32 -0.09
C LYS A 302 -1.43 -22.70 -0.13
N LEU A 303 -0.93 -23.42 0.88
CA LEU A 303 0.37 -24.08 0.75
C LEU A 303 0.22 -25.30 -0.18
N TYR A 304 1.27 -25.63 -0.93
CA TYR A 304 1.24 -26.73 -1.89
C TYR A 304 1.41 -28.08 -1.19
N THR A 305 0.35 -28.55 -0.52
CA THR A 305 0.25 -29.91 0.03
C THR A 305 -0.30 -30.89 -1.01
N LEU A 306 -0.11 -32.19 -0.79
CA LEU A 306 -0.52 -33.25 -1.73
C LEU A 306 -2.04 -33.50 -1.79
N ASP A 307 -2.85 -32.70 -1.10
CA ASP A 307 -4.31 -32.65 -1.23
C ASP A 307 -4.77 -32.07 -2.58
N LYS A 308 -3.84 -31.52 -3.38
CA LYS A 308 -4.14 -30.95 -4.69
C LYS A 308 -4.08 -32.04 -5.78
N PRO A 309 -5.13 -32.20 -6.62
CA PRO A 309 -5.18 -33.26 -7.63
C PRO A 309 -3.97 -33.30 -8.58
N TRP A 310 -3.39 -32.15 -8.91
CA TRP A 310 -2.23 -32.06 -9.81
C TRP A 310 -0.90 -32.48 -9.16
N LEU A 311 -0.85 -32.67 -7.83
CA LEU A 311 0.33 -33.12 -7.09
C LEU A 311 0.28 -34.62 -6.72
N ALA A 312 -0.80 -35.32 -7.07
CA ALA A 312 -1.00 -36.74 -6.72
C ALA A 312 0.14 -37.66 -7.22
N HIS A 313 0.84 -37.27 -8.29
CA HIS A 313 1.96 -38.01 -8.86
C HIS A 313 3.19 -38.09 -7.92
N LEU A 314 3.27 -37.25 -6.90
CA LEU A 314 4.38 -37.25 -5.95
C LEU A 314 4.13 -38.22 -4.76
N GLY A 315 3.00 -38.94 -4.75
CA GLY A 315 2.54 -39.74 -3.62
C GLY A 315 1.65 -38.93 -2.67
N ASN A 316 1.04 -39.59 -1.69
CA ASN A 316 0.06 -38.98 -0.77
C ASN A 316 0.49 -39.02 0.70
N GLU A 317 1.57 -39.73 1.04
CA GLU A 317 2.00 -39.90 2.43
C GLU A 317 2.74 -38.68 2.99
N CYS A 318 2.47 -38.36 4.25
CA CYS A 318 3.11 -37.26 4.95
C CYS A 318 4.59 -37.53 5.21
N VAL A 319 5.46 -36.74 4.57
CA VAL A 319 6.92 -36.83 4.72
C VAL A 319 7.46 -36.44 6.10
N LEU A 320 6.63 -35.81 6.95
CA LEU A 320 7.05 -35.44 8.30
C LEU A 320 6.96 -36.61 9.29
N CYS A 321 5.89 -37.40 9.23
CA CYS A 321 5.69 -38.50 10.18
C CYS A 321 6.01 -39.88 9.63
N LEU A 322 5.85 -40.10 8.32
CA LEU A 322 6.00 -41.42 7.69
C LEU A 322 5.08 -42.50 8.32
N ASP A 323 3.95 -42.08 8.90
CA ASP A 323 2.98 -42.96 9.59
C ASP A 323 1.84 -43.43 8.64
N GLY A 324 2.05 -43.40 7.31
CA GLY A 324 1.02 -43.76 6.30
C GLY A 324 -0.20 -42.82 6.23
N GLN A 325 -0.12 -41.64 6.85
CA GLN A 325 -1.20 -40.65 6.85
C GLN A 325 -1.13 -39.75 5.62
N GLN A 326 -2.29 -39.35 5.10
CA GLN A 326 -2.37 -38.45 3.95
C GLN A 326 -1.87 -37.04 4.31
N GLU A 327 -1.06 -36.46 3.44
CA GLU A 327 -0.59 -35.08 3.60
C GLU A 327 -1.69 -34.06 3.25
N MET A 328 -2.16 -33.37 4.29
CA MET A 328 -3.11 -32.26 4.22
C MET A 328 -2.68 -31.19 5.24
N HIS A 329 -3.08 -29.93 5.09
CA HIS A 329 -2.79 -28.87 6.09
C HIS A 329 -3.19 -29.26 7.51
N GLU A 330 -4.38 -29.85 7.66
CA GLU A 330 -4.93 -30.33 8.92
C GLU A 330 -4.01 -31.38 9.58
N HIS A 331 -3.45 -32.25 8.75
CA HIS A 331 -2.44 -33.21 9.17
C HIS A 331 -1.13 -32.52 9.56
N LEU A 332 -0.57 -31.73 8.64
CA LEU A 332 0.77 -31.17 8.74
C LEU A 332 1.01 -30.36 10.00
N PHE A 333 0.06 -29.52 10.42
CA PHE A 333 0.35 -28.52 11.45
C PHE A 333 0.02 -28.92 12.88
N PHE A 334 -1.01 -29.74 13.15
CA PHE A 334 -1.30 -30.14 14.55
C PHE A 334 -1.73 -31.59 14.76
N THR A 335 -2.09 -32.37 13.74
CA THR A 335 -2.42 -33.81 13.94
C THR A 335 -1.28 -34.77 13.58
N CYS A 336 -0.29 -34.34 12.79
CA CYS A 336 0.92 -35.09 12.46
C CYS A 336 1.79 -35.35 13.70
N SER A 337 2.18 -36.60 13.96
CA SER A 337 2.96 -37.00 15.14
C SER A 337 4.27 -36.18 15.29
N TYR A 338 4.95 -35.86 14.19
CA TYR A 338 6.11 -34.97 14.16
C TYR A 338 5.78 -33.54 14.62
N SER A 339 4.71 -32.94 14.08
CA SER A 339 4.26 -31.59 14.47
C SER A 339 3.86 -31.53 15.94
N ARG A 340 3.19 -32.56 16.48
CA ARG A 340 2.83 -32.65 17.90
C ARG A 340 4.07 -32.64 18.79
N ARG A 341 5.13 -33.37 18.39
CA ARG A 341 6.40 -33.38 19.11
C ARG A 341 7.10 -32.02 19.07
N CYS A 342 6.98 -31.26 17.98
CA CYS A 342 7.46 -29.87 17.92
C CYS A 342 6.73 -28.99 18.95
N VAL A 343 5.40 -29.08 19.03
CA VAL A 343 4.59 -28.35 20.03
C VAL A 343 4.97 -28.78 21.46
N ALA A 344 5.18 -30.06 21.70
CA ALA A 344 5.61 -30.57 23.01
C ALA A 344 6.98 -29.99 23.43
N SER A 345 7.94 -29.92 22.49
CA SER A 345 9.25 -29.27 22.71
C SER A 345 9.13 -27.79 23.07
N ILE A 346 8.18 -27.07 22.46
CA ILE A 346 7.89 -25.66 22.78
C ILE A 346 7.32 -25.52 24.18
N ARG A 347 6.36 -26.38 24.58
CA ARG A 347 5.72 -26.34 25.91
C ARG A 347 6.72 -26.54 27.05
N GLN A 348 7.81 -27.27 26.82
CA GLN A 348 8.90 -27.42 27.78
C GLN A 348 9.72 -26.12 27.97
N LYS A 349 9.74 -25.24 26.95
CA LYS A 349 10.56 -24.03 26.93
C LYS A 349 9.78 -22.78 27.33
N VAL A 350 8.54 -22.64 26.85
CA VAL A 350 7.66 -21.50 27.11
C VAL A 350 6.51 -21.99 27.99
N ARG A 351 6.39 -21.41 29.19
CA ARG A 351 5.33 -21.77 30.15
C ARG A 351 3.98 -21.21 29.70
N PHE A 352 3.30 -21.92 28.81
CA PHE A 352 1.97 -21.56 28.34
C PHE A 352 1.17 -22.81 27.96
N PRO A 353 -0.08 -22.96 28.43
CA PRO A 353 -0.95 -24.06 28.04
C PRO A 353 -1.51 -23.81 26.64
N TRP A 354 -0.71 -24.14 25.61
CA TRP A 354 -1.22 -24.21 24.24
C TRP A 354 -2.11 -25.45 24.14
N PRO A 355 -3.43 -25.35 23.94
CA PRO A 355 -4.30 -26.52 23.91
C PRO A 355 -3.96 -27.42 22.71
N TYR A 356 -4.11 -28.72 22.89
CA TYR A 356 -4.03 -29.64 21.76
C TYR A 356 -5.36 -29.55 20.98
N GLN A 357 -5.28 -29.09 19.74
CA GLN A 357 -6.42 -28.88 18.86
C GLN A 357 -6.03 -29.26 17.44
N ASP A 358 -7.02 -29.59 16.62
CA ASP A 358 -6.86 -29.64 15.17
C ASP A 358 -6.56 -28.23 14.61
N TRP A 359 -6.08 -28.12 13.36
CA TRP A 359 -5.65 -26.85 12.74
C TRP A 359 -6.75 -25.81 12.76
N GLN A 360 -7.96 -26.16 12.31
CA GLN A 360 -9.05 -25.21 12.20
C GLN A 360 -9.50 -24.70 13.58
N ARG A 361 -9.69 -25.59 14.56
CA ARG A 361 -10.05 -25.20 15.94
C ARG A 361 -8.92 -24.45 16.63
N GLY A 362 -7.67 -24.80 16.37
CA GLY A 362 -6.48 -24.12 16.87
C GLY A 362 -6.40 -22.66 16.41
N ILE A 363 -6.61 -22.40 15.12
CA ILE A 363 -6.65 -21.05 14.55
C ILE A 363 -7.83 -20.24 15.13
N LEU A 364 -9.01 -20.84 15.22
CA LEU A 364 -10.18 -20.18 15.81
C LEU A 364 -9.91 -19.79 17.27
N TRP A 365 -9.44 -20.74 18.08
CA TRP A 365 -9.10 -20.52 19.48
C TRP A 365 -8.05 -19.42 19.64
N ALA A 366 -6.97 -19.46 18.86
CA ALA A 366 -5.91 -18.45 18.88
C ALA A 366 -6.45 -17.06 18.51
N SER A 367 -7.32 -16.97 17.50
CA SER A 367 -7.88 -15.71 17.03
C SER A 367 -8.74 -14.99 18.07
N VAL A 368 -9.37 -15.75 18.96
CA VAL A 368 -10.17 -15.24 20.09
C VAL A 368 -9.26 -14.90 21.27
N ASN A 369 -8.43 -15.85 21.72
CA ASN A 369 -7.67 -15.74 22.96
C ASN A 369 -6.48 -14.80 22.87
N TRP A 370 -5.89 -14.67 21.67
CA TRP A 370 -4.73 -13.81 21.46
C TRP A 370 -5.10 -12.47 20.84
N ARG A 371 -6.37 -12.06 20.78
CA ARG A 371 -6.79 -10.76 20.21
C ARG A 371 -6.28 -9.56 21.03
N GLY A 372 -6.16 -8.39 20.38
CA GLY A 372 -5.74 -7.12 20.98
C GLY A 372 -4.26 -6.78 20.79
N THR A 373 -3.75 -5.83 21.58
CA THR A 373 -2.38 -5.29 21.46
C THR A 373 -1.43 -5.73 22.58
N HIS A 374 -1.93 -6.51 23.55
CA HIS A 374 -1.12 -6.94 24.70
C HIS A 374 0.14 -7.68 24.26
N VAL A 375 1.29 -7.28 24.83
CA VAL A 375 2.61 -7.72 24.37
C VAL A 375 2.79 -9.24 24.44
N VAL A 376 2.32 -9.89 25.51
CA VAL A 376 2.37 -11.36 25.65
C VAL A 376 1.55 -12.07 24.57
N ARG A 377 0.37 -11.53 24.21
CA ARG A 377 -0.46 -12.10 23.14
C ARG A 377 0.21 -11.94 21.78
N SER A 378 0.88 -10.80 21.55
CA SER A 378 1.68 -10.58 20.35
C SER A 378 2.82 -11.61 20.21
N ALA A 379 3.46 -11.99 21.32
CA ALA A 379 4.51 -13.01 21.30
C ALA A 379 3.97 -14.41 20.97
N TYR A 380 2.78 -14.77 21.46
CA TYR A 380 2.16 -16.05 21.10
C TYR A 380 1.74 -16.12 19.63
N ARG A 381 1.26 -15.01 19.05
CA ARG A 381 0.99 -14.95 17.60
C ARG A 381 2.27 -15.15 16.78
N ALA A 382 3.37 -14.52 17.20
CA ALA A 382 4.67 -14.69 16.57
C ALA A 382 5.17 -16.14 16.67
N LEU A 383 4.92 -16.81 17.81
CA LEU A 383 5.24 -18.22 18.03
C LEU A 383 4.43 -19.14 17.11
N LEU A 384 3.13 -18.90 16.96
CA LEU A 384 2.30 -19.63 16.00
C LEU A 384 2.85 -19.48 14.59
N ALA A 385 3.12 -18.24 14.15
CA ALA A 385 3.67 -17.99 12.82
C ALA A 385 5.03 -18.65 12.60
N SER A 386 5.92 -18.58 13.61
CA SER A 386 7.25 -19.19 13.55
C SER A 386 7.19 -20.72 13.50
N LEU A 387 6.36 -21.36 14.33
CA LEU A 387 6.17 -22.81 14.30
C LEU A 387 5.62 -23.28 12.95
N THR A 388 4.56 -22.63 12.44
CA THR A 388 3.99 -22.93 11.12
C THR A 388 5.04 -22.79 10.03
N TYR A 389 5.85 -21.73 10.06
CA TYR A 389 6.93 -21.54 9.11
C TYR A 389 7.97 -22.67 9.15
N HIS A 390 8.46 -23.04 10.34
CA HIS A 390 9.51 -24.06 10.44
C HIS A 390 9.01 -25.47 10.14
N ILE A 391 7.75 -25.80 10.48
CA ILE A 391 7.12 -27.05 10.04
C ILE A 391 7.03 -27.09 8.51
N TRP A 392 6.60 -26.00 7.87
CA TRP A 392 6.52 -25.92 6.41
C TRP A 392 7.90 -26.00 5.75
N GLN A 393 8.90 -25.33 6.32
CA GLN A 393 10.28 -25.41 5.86
C GLN A 393 10.83 -26.84 5.97
N GLU A 394 10.57 -27.52 7.09
CA GLU A 394 10.99 -28.89 7.31
C GLU A 394 10.33 -29.86 6.32
N HIS A 395 9.03 -29.70 6.09
CA HIS A 395 8.31 -30.44 5.06
C HIS A 395 8.99 -30.32 3.69
N ASN A 396 9.27 -29.09 3.25
CA ASN A 396 9.91 -28.86 1.96
C ASN A 396 11.33 -29.41 1.90
N ARG A 397 12.10 -29.36 2.99
CA ARG A 397 13.45 -29.92 3.04
C ARG A 397 13.44 -31.44 2.88
N ARG A 398 12.57 -32.14 3.61
CA ARG A 398 12.43 -33.60 3.46
C ARG A 398 11.97 -33.97 2.07
N ARG A 399 11.04 -33.20 1.52
CA ARG A 399 10.44 -33.48 0.21
C ARG A 399 11.40 -33.28 -0.96
N PHE A 400 12.18 -32.20 -0.94
CA PHE A 400 12.95 -31.75 -2.11
C PHE A 400 14.46 -31.83 -1.93
N GLN A 401 14.95 -32.02 -0.70
CA GLN A 401 16.37 -31.99 -0.38
C GLN A 401 16.84 -33.23 0.37
N ASP A 402 15.93 -34.14 0.76
CA ASP A 402 16.22 -35.34 1.55
C ASP A 402 16.99 -35.03 2.86
N ILE A 403 16.68 -33.88 3.47
CA ILE A 403 17.26 -33.44 4.74
C ILE A 403 16.15 -33.46 5.79
N ASP A 404 16.39 -34.16 6.89
CA ASP A 404 15.54 -34.13 8.06
C ASP A 404 16.21 -33.46 9.27
N ARG A 405 15.38 -32.92 10.16
CA ARG A 405 15.76 -32.44 11.48
C ARG A 405 14.85 -33.04 12.55
N PRO A 406 15.37 -33.25 13.77
CA PRO A 406 14.54 -33.65 14.90
C PRO A 406 13.47 -32.60 15.26
N SER A 407 12.30 -33.08 15.69
CA SER A 407 11.19 -32.21 16.13
C SER A 407 11.56 -31.29 17.31
N SER A 408 12.50 -31.73 18.16
CA SER A 408 13.04 -30.93 19.25
C SER A 408 13.78 -29.68 18.73
N THR A 409 14.57 -29.83 17.65
CA THR A 409 15.29 -28.76 16.96
C THR A 409 14.33 -27.74 16.36
N ILE A 410 13.28 -28.18 15.67
CA ILE A 410 12.25 -27.28 15.11
C ILE A 410 11.55 -26.48 16.22
N GLY A 411 11.18 -27.13 17.32
CA GLY A 411 10.58 -26.44 18.46
C GLY A 411 11.54 -25.42 19.11
N SER A 412 12.84 -25.73 19.21
CA SER A 412 13.86 -24.80 19.71
C SER A 412 14.05 -23.59 18.79
N LEU A 413 14.16 -23.82 17.47
CA LEU A 413 14.29 -22.75 16.48
C LEU A 413 13.11 -21.78 16.54
N ALA A 414 11.89 -22.32 16.61
CA ALA A 414 10.69 -21.49 16.65
C ALA A 414 10.62 -20.59 17.90
N VAL A 415 11.08 -21.09 19.06
CA VAL A 415 11.15 -20.29 20.30
C VAL A 415 12.25 -19.24 20.20
N GLU A 416 13.43 -19.63 19.70
CA GLU A 416 14.59 -18.75 19.68
C GLU A 416 14.41 -17.57 18.71
N GLU A 417 13.86 -17.80 17.52
CA GLU A 417 13.53 -16.72 16.57
C GLU A 417 12.58 -15.68 17.18
N VAL A 418 11.59 -16.13 17.97
CA VAL A 418 10.67 -15.21 18.66
C VAL A 418 11.36 -14.50 19.83
N ARG A 419 12.26 -15.15 20.56
CA ARG A 419 13.07 -14.49 21.60
C ARG A 419 13.92 -13.38 21.02
N GLN A 420 14.67 -13.67 19.97
CA GLN A 420 15.49 -12.68 19.26
C GLN A 420 14.62 -11.52 18.77
N ARG A 421 13.41 -11.83 18.27
CA ARG A 421 12.48 -10.79 17.86
C ARG A 421 11.99 -9.94 19.03
N ILE A 422 11.69 -10.52 20.20
CA ILE A 422 11.30 -9.78 21.41
C ILE A 422 12.42 -8.83 21.85
N VAL A 423 13.68 -9.29 21.83
CA VAL A 423 14.85 -8.47 22.18
C VAL A 423 15.05 -7.33 21.18
N SER A 424 14.85 -7.59 19.87
CA SER A 424 15.05 -6.57 18.82
C SER A 424 14.06 -5.41 18.85
N VAL A 425 12.94 -5.54 19.56
CA VAL A 425 11.89 -4.52 19.61
C VAL A 425 12.04 -3.70 20.89
N LYS A 426 12.17 -2.38 20.75
CA LYS A 426 12.18 -1.46 21.90
C LYS A 426 10.81 -1.49 22.59
N LEU A 427 10.77 -2.07 23.79
CA LEU A 427 9.56 -2.17 24.62
C LEU A 427 9.73 -1.29 25.86
N GLY A 428 8.72 -0.48 26.18
CA GLY A 428 8.73 0.32 27.40
C GLY A 428 8.72 -0.55 28.67
N PRO A 429 9.27 -0.05 29.79
CA PRO A 429 9.29 -0.76 31.07
C PRO A 429 7.87 -0.83 31.64
N SER A 430 7.21 -1.99 31.49
CA SER A 430 5.88 -2.24 32.05
C SER A 430 5.84 -3.59 32.76
N VAL A 431 4.84 -3.79 33.64
CA VAL A 431 4.60 -5.10 34.28
C VAL A 431 4.44 -6.19 33.22
N SER A 432 3.74 -5.90 32.12
CA SER A 432 3.57 -6.84 31.01
C SER A 432 4.86 -7.13 30.27
N THR A 433 5.74 -6.14 30.07
CA THR A 433 7.08 -6.32 29.47
C THR A 433 7.96 -7.19 30.37
N ARG A 434 7.99 -6.91 31.67
CA ARG A 434 8.73 -7.73 32.66
C ARG A 434 8.20 -9.16 32.71
N GLY A 435 6.88 -9.31 32.68
CA GLY A 435 6.20 -10.61 32.61
C GLY A 435 6.57 -11.40 31.34
N LEU A 436 6.59 -10.73 30.18
CA LEU A 436 7.04 -11.32 28.92
C LEU A 436 8.48 -11.83 29.01
N TYR A 437 9.42 -10.99 29.47
CA TYR A 437 10.83 -11.35 29.57
C TYR A 437 11.02 -12.57 30.47
N ARG A 438 10.36 -12.59 31.63
CA ARG A 438 10.36 -13.75 32.54
C ARG A 438 9.77 -15.01 31.88
N LEU A 439 8.62 -14.89 31.21
CA LEU A 439 7.95 -16.02 30.56
C LEU A 439 8.81 -16.65 29.45
N TRP A 440 9.53 -15.80 28.73
CA TRP A 440 10.40 -16.19 27.62
C TRP A 440 11.85 -16.45 28.04
N ARG A 441 12.19 -16.33 29.33
CA ARG A 441 13.55 -16.47 29.89
C ARG A 441 14.58 -15.55 29.22
N ILE A 442 14.18 -14.31 28.95
CA ILE A 442 15.04 -13.26 28.39
C ILE A 442 15.56 -12.42 29.57
N PRO A 443 16.89 -12.19 29.69
CA PRO A 443 17.45 -11.29 30.70
C PRO A 443 16.87 -9.89 30.58
N TRP A 444 16.57 -9.25 31.71
CA TRP A 444 16.13 -7.85 31.69
C TRP A 444 17.33 -6.96 31.27
N PRO A 445 17.14 -5.98 30.36
CA PRO A 445 18.21 -5.08 29.99
C PRO A 445 18.65 -4.29 31.23
N VAL A 446 19.93 -4.33 31.56
CA VAL A 446 20.49 -3.49 32.64
C VAL A 446 20.53 -2.06 32.11
N GLU A 447 20.04 -1.09 32.89
CA GLU A 447 20.14 0.33 32.53
C GLU A 447 21.62 0.70 32.42
N GLY A 448 22.13 0.91 31.21
CA GLY A 448 23.56 1.20 30.98
C GLY A 448 24.04 1.31 29.53
N ASP A 449 23.39 0.70 28.54
CA ASP A 449 23.88 0.69 27.14
C ASP A 449 22.96 1.44 26.15
N ALA A 450 22.56 2.66 26.51
CA ALA A 450 21.86 3.56 25.60
C ALA A 450 22.37 5.00 25.77
N ASP A 451 23.65 5.19 25.44
CA ASP A 451 24.18 6.49 24.99
C ASP A 451 24.28 6.48 23.46
#